data_AF-A0A942BCV3-F1
#
_entry.id   AF-A0A942BCV3-F1
#
_cell.length_a   1.000
_cell.length_b   1.000
_cell.length_c   1.000
_cell.angle_alpha   90.00
_cell.angle_beta   90.00
_cell.angle_gamma   90.00
#
_symmetry.space_group_name_H-M   'P 1'
#
loop_
_entity.id
_entity.type
_entity.pdbx_description
1 polymer ?
#
loop_
_entity_poly.entity_id
_entity_poly.type
_entity_poly.pdbx_seq_one_letter_code
_entity_poly.pdbx_strand_id
1 'polypeptide(L)' 'MLDESFLALLACPACDSRPRLEQSGEELVCTVCRRRYPVVDGIPHLLVEEATLPEPGNAHP' A
#
# COMPACT_ATOMS: atom_id res chain seq x y z
N MET A 1 12.20 13.11 9.95
CA MET A 1 12.25 12.71 8.53
C MET A 1 12.36 11.19 8.51
N LEU A 2 11.42 10.48 7.88
CA LEU A 2 11.58 9.03 7.69
C LEU A 2 12.57 8.79 6.56
N ASP A 3 13.60 7.96 6.82
CA ASP A 3 14.63 7.57 5.85
C ASP A 3 14.04 6.90 4.60
N GLU A 4 14.44 7.37 3.42
CA GLU A 4 14.01 6.86 2.11
C GLU A 4 14.37 5.36 1.92
N SER A 5 15.42 4.90 2.59
CA SER A 5 15.83 3.48 2.61
C SER A 5 14.82 2.58 3.34
N PHE A 6 14.07 3.10 4.31
CA PHE A 6 13.06 2.35 5.05
C PHE A 6 11.76 2.22 4.25
N LEU A 7 11.36 3.29 3.54
CA LEU A 7 10.23 3.26 2.61
C LEU A 7 10.46 2.28 1.44
N ALA A 8 11.70 2.12 0.98
CA ALA A 8 12.06 1.15 -0.05
C ALA A 8 11.92 -0.32 0.38
N LEU A 9 11.88 -0.60 1.69
CA LEU A 9 11.61 -1.92 2.26
C LEU A 9 10.11 -2.21 2.42
N LEU A 10 9.24 -1.20 2.27
CA LEU A 10 7.80 -1.38 2.45
C LEU A 10 7.20 -2.09 1.24
N ALA A 11 7.01 -3.39 1.43
CA ALA A 11 6.34 -4.26 0.51
C ALA A 11 4.90 -4.53 0.96
N CYS A 12 4.01 -4.77 0.00
CA CYS A 12 2.63 -5.15 0.27
C CYS A 12 2.58 -6.42 1.14
N PRO A 13 1.98 -6.37 2.35
CA PRO A 13 1.89 -7.52 3.24
C PRO A 13 0.89 -8.59 2.76
N ALA A 14 -0.07 -8.21 1.93
CA ALA A 14 -1.10 -9.12 1.40
C ALA A 14 -0.64 -9.96 0.20
N CYS A 15 0.48 -9.61 -0.44
CA CYS A 15 0.96 -10.30 -1.63
C CYS A 15 2.20 -11.13 -1.30
N ASP A 16 2.21 -12.42 -1.68
CA ASP A 16 3.37 -13.30 -1.52
C ASP A 16 4.64 -12.75 -2.17
N SER A 17 4.52 -12.13 -3.34
CA SER A 17 5.65 -11.57 -4.09
C SER A 17 6.20 -10.26 -3.50
N ARG A 18 5.63 -9.76 -2.38
CA ARG A 18 6.09 -8.54 -1.67
C ARG A 18 6.38 -7.35 -2.63
N PRO A 19 5.44 -6.98 -3.52
CA PRO A 19 5.63 -5.86 -4.44
C PRO A 19 5.73 -4.52 -3.69
N ARG A 20 6.37 -3.54 -4.32
CA ARG A 20 6.48 -2.16 -3.83
C ARG A 20 5.11 -1.52 -3.62
N LEU A 21 5.02 -0.69 -2.59
CA LEU A 21 3.92 0.25 -2.38
C LEU A 21 4.30 1.64 -2.92
N GLU A 22 3.36 2.31 -3.58
CA GLU A 22 3.50 3.69 -4.05
C GLU A 22 2.71 4.63 -3.13
N GLN A 23 3.33 5.74 -2.73
CA GLN A 23 2.63 6.73 -1.92
C GLN A 23 1.66 7.54 -2.79
N SER A 24 0.42 7.64 -2.33
CA SER A 24 -0.64 8.44 -2.93
C SER A 24 -1.30 9.26 -1.83
N GLY A 25 -0.81 10.49 -1.62
CA GLY A 25 -1.25 11.33 -0.51
C GLY A 25 -0.91 10.71 0.84
N GLU A 26 -1.93 10.50 1.67
CA GLU A 26 -1.84 9.85 2.98
C GLU A 26 -2.13 8.35 2.90
N GLU A 27 -1.97 7.73 1.73
CA GLU A 27 -2.13 6.29 1.53
C GLU A 27 -0.91 5.69 0.83
N LEU A 28 -0.68 4.40 1.06
CA LEU A 28 0.24 3.56 0.32
C LEU A 28 -0.55 2.58 -0.54
N VAL A 29 -0.35 2.62 -1.86
CA VAL A 29 -1.08 1.81 -2.83
C VAL A 29 -0.17 0.73 -3.40
N CYS A 30 -0.61 -0.53 -3.35
CA CYS A 30 0.13 -1.60 -4.00
C CYS A 30 0.04 -1.51 -5.53
N THR A 31 1.18 -1.61 -6.22
CA THR A 31 1.22 -1.57 -7.70
C THR A 31 0.62 -2.81 -8.36
N VAL A 32 0.49 -3.92 -7.63
CA VAL A 32 -0.01 -5.21 -8.14
C VAL A 32 -1.47 -5.44 -7.76
N CYS A 33 -1.76 -5.55 -6.45
CA CYS A 33 -3.11 -5.86 -5.98
C CYS A 33 -3.99 -4.61 -5.79
N ARG A 34 -3.43 -3.41 -5.96
CA ARG A 34 -4.14 -2.11 -5.88
C ARG A 34 -4.82 -1.84 -4.53
N ARG A 35 -4.51 -2.62 -3.48
CA ARG A 35 -4.90 -2.32 -2.10
C ARG A 35 -4.28 -1.01 -1.64
N ARG A 36 -5.04 -0.25 -0.86
CA ARG A 36 -4.63 1.02 -0.27
C ARG A 36 -4.49 0.85 1.23
N TYR A 37 -3.37 1.30 1.78
CA TYR A 37 -3.07 1.26 3.20
C TYR A 37 -2.99 2.70 3.72
N PRO A 38 -3.76 3.08 4.75
CA PRO A 38 -3.73 4.44 5.26
C PRO A 38 -2.41 4.74 5.99
N VAL A 39 -2.01 6.00 5.97
CA VAL A 39 -0.93 6.56 6.76
C VAL A 39 -1.56 7.46 7.81
N VAL A 40 -1.48 7.04 9.08
CA VAL A 40 -2.09 7.76 10.21
C VAL A 40 -0.96 8.33 11.06
N ASP A 41 -1.00 9.64 11.33
CA ASP A 41 0.06 10.36 12.07
C ASP A 41 1.47 10.19 11.47
N GLY A 42 1.56 10.02 10.14
CA GLY A 42 2.81 9.76 9.44
C GLY A 42 3.34 8.32 9.58
N ILE A 43 2.57 7.42 10.19
CA ILE A 43 2.89 6.00 10.34
C ILE A 43 2.04 5.17 9.37
N PRO A 44 2.66 4.38 8.48
CA PRO A 44 1.93 3.52 7.55
C PRO A 44 1.29 2.33 8.27
N HIS A 45 -0.05 2.26 8.25
CA HIS A 45 -0.81 1.13 8.75
C HIS A 45 -0.89 0.02 7.69
N LEU A 46 0.17 -0.80 7.61
CA LEU A 46 0.25 -1.95 6.71
C LEU A 46 -0.49 -3.19 7.25
N LEU A 47 -1.72 -2.99 7.75
CA LEU A 47 -2.59 -4.07 8.21
C LEU A 47 -3.48 -4.52 7.05
N VAL A 48 -3.53 -5.83 6.80
CA VAL A 48 -4.24 -6.42 5.64
C VAL A 48 -5.76 -6.24 5.79
N GLU A 49 -6.25 -6.23 7.03
CA GLU A 49 -7.63 -6.07 7.44
C GLU A 49 -8.12 -4.61 7.36
N GLU A 50 -7.22 -3.65 7.56
CA GLU A 50 -7.51 -2.21 7.43
C GLU A 50 -7.29 -1.69 6.00
N ALA A 51 -6.73 -2.54 5.13
CA ALA A 51 -6.48 -2.18 3.74
C ALA A 51 -7.80 -2.02 2.97
N THR A 52 -7.96 -0.87 2.31
CA THR A 52 -9.06 -0.65 1.39
C THR A 52 -8.81 -1.46 0.13
N LEU A 53 -9.74 -2.37 -0.19
CA LEU A 53 -9.72 -3.12 -1.43
C LEU A 53 -9.94 -2.18 -2.62
N PRO A 54 -9.30 -2.44 -3.78
CA PRO A 54 -9.69 -1.74 -4.99
C PRO A 54 -11.18 -1.99 -5.25
N GLU A 55 -11.92 -0.95 -5.61
CA GLU A 55 -13.33 -1.10 -5.98
C GLU A 55 -13.45 -2.17 -7.08
N PRO A 56 -14.41 -3.11 -7.00
CA PRO A 56 -14.60 -4.16 -8.00
C PRO A 56 -15.26 -3.60 -9.27
N GLY A 57 -14.68 -2.55 -9.85
CA GLY A 57 -15.37 -1.67 -10.80
C GLY A 57 -14.65 -1.31 -12.08
N ASN A 58 -13.33 -1.52 -12.22
CA ASN A 58 -12.60 -1.08 -13.43
C ASN A 58 -11.45 -2.02 -13.86
N ALA A 59 -11.62 -3.33 -13.70
CA ALA A 59 -10.88 -4.28 -14.55
C ALA A 59 -11.56 -4.28 -15.92
N HIS A 60 -11.28 -3.26 -16.75
CA HIS A 60 -11.69 -3.30 -18.15
C HIS A 60 -10.86 -4.42 -18.83
N PRO A 61 -11.49 -5.32 -19.61
CA PRO A 61 -10.81 -6.41 -20.32
C PRO A 61 -9.69 -5.94 -21.26
#